data_AF-A0A3C1K517-F1
#
_entry.id   AF-A0A3C1K517-F1
#
_cell.length_a   1.000
_cell.length_b   1.000
_cell.length_c   1.000
_cell.angle_alpha   90.00
_cell.angle_beta   90.00
_cell.angle_gamma   90.00
#
_symmetry.space_group_name_H-M   'P 1'
#
loop_
_entity.id
_entity.type
_entity.pdbx_description
1 polymer ?
#
loop_
_entity_poly.entity_id
_entity_poly.type
_entity_poly.pdbx_seq_one_letter_code
_entity_poly.pdbx_strand_id
1 'polypeptide(L)' 'MLCNLLTNPAINLLLMFSVKFFGIGYYYHTVIVLETIVVLIEAYIYNKLCDFKIPKALLISFSLNSISYLCGLIIYN' A
#
# COMPACT_ATOMS: atom_id res chain seq x y z
N MET A 1 6.10 7.08 -5.99
CA MET A 1 6.49 5.89 -5.20
C MET A 1 5.88 6.03 -3.81
N LEU A 2 5.03 5.11 -3.34
CA LEU A 2 4.25 5.34 -2.12
C LEU A 2 5.06 5.16 -0.84
N CYS A 3 4.75 5.96 0.18
CA CYS A 3 5.39 5.88 1.50
C CYS A 3 5.23 4.51 2.18
N ASN A 4 4.13 3.80 1.97
CA ASN A 4 3.97 2.42 2.49
C ASN A 4 4.90 1.40 1.81
N LEU A 5 5.29 1.64 0.56
CA LEU A 5 6.30 0.85 -0.14
C LEU A 5 7.72 1.18 0.37
N LEU A 6 7.93 2.43 0.79
CA LEU A 6 9.18 2.92 1.39
C LEU A 6 9.38 2.41 2.82
N THR A 7 8.32 2.26 3.63
CA THR A 7 8.41 1.85 5.03
C THR A 7 8.16 0.36 5.27
N ASN A 8 7.53 -0.36 4.34
CA ASN A 8 7.25 -1.79 4.50
C ASN A 8 8.22 -2.66 3.67
N PRO A 9 9.31 -3.17 4.29
CA PRO A 9 10.33 -3.95 3.59
C PRO A 9 9.78 -5.24 2.97
N ALA A 10 8.74 -5.85 3.55
CA ALA A 10 8.13 -7.06 3.01
C ALA A 10 7.42 -6.81 1.67
N ILE A 11 6.74 -5.67 1.55
CA ILE A 11 6.04 -5.28 0.33
C ILE A 11 7.03 -4.89 -0.76
N ASN A 12 8.09 -4.18 -0.39
CA ASN A 12 9.13 -3.80 -1.34
C ASN A 12 9.85 -5.04 -1.92
N LEU A 13 10.03 -6.07 -1.10
CA LEU A 13 10.62 -7.35 -1.49
C LEU A 13 9.68 -8.14 -2.42
N LEU A 14 8.37 -8.17 -2.12
CA LEU A 14 7.34 -8.74 -3.01
C LEU A 14 7.26 -8.02 -4.36
N LEU A 15 7.32 -6.69 -4.35
CA LEU A 15 7.32 -5.88 -5.55
C LEU A 15 8.58 -6.12 -6.39
N MET A 16 9.76 -6.17 -5.75
CA MET A 16 11.02 -6.48 -6.42
C MET A 16 10.98 -7.85 -7.09
N PHE A 17 10.46 -8.89 -6.43
CA PHE A 17 10.27 -10.20 -7.05
C PHE A 17 9.29 -10.14 -8.21
N SER A 18 8.16 -9.48 -8.05
CA SER A 18 7.13 -9.38 -9.08
C SER A 18 7.65 -8.67 -10.33
N VAL A 19 8.37 -7.56 -10.17
CA VAL A 19 9.00 -6.83 -11.28
C VAL A 19 10.10 -7.67 -11.93
N LYS A 20 10.86 -8.46 -11.15
CA LYS A 20 11.89 -9.36 -11.67
C LYS A 20 11.31 -10.50 -12.51
N PHE A 21 10.13 -11.02 -12.15
CA PHE A 21 9.50 -12.14 -12.86
C PHE A 21 8.63 -11.70 -14.04
N PHE A 22 7.86 -10.61 -13.90
CA PHE A 22 6.90 -10.16 -14.91
C PHE A 22 7.42 -9.02 -15.79
N GLY A 23 8.53 -8.39 -15.41
CA GLY A 23 9.10 -7.25 -16.12
C GLY A 23 8.48 -5.91 -15.71
N ILE A 24 9.12 -4.81 -16.13
CA ILE A 24 8.82 -3.46 -15.65
C ILE A 24 7.44 -2.94 -16.09
N GLY A 25 6.88 -3.48 -17.18
CA GLY A 25 5.55 -3.13 -17.68
C GLY A 25 4.41 -3.44 -16.69
N TYR A 26 4.63 -4.39 -15.78
CA TYR A 26 3.67 -4.76 -14.74
C TYR A 26 3.89 -4.03 -13.41
N TYR A 27 4.84 -3.10 -13.36
CA TYR A 27 5.16 -2.34 -12.14
C TYR A 27 3.91 -1.68 -11.56
N TYR A 28 3.19 -0.87 -12.36
CA TYR A 28 2.00 -0.16 -11.90
C TYR A 28 0.88 -1.10 -11.47
N HIS A 29 0.65 -2.19 -12.19
CA HIS A 29 -0.37 -3.18 -11.85
C HIS A 29 -0.04 -3.88 -10.52
N THR A 30 1.22 -4.25 -10.33
CA THR A 30 1.71 -4.90 -9.10
C THR A 30 1.58 -3.95 -7.90
N VAL A 31 1.92 -2.68 -8.07
CA VAL A 31 1.77 -1.65 -7.03
C VAL A 31 0.31 -1.54 -6.59
N ILE A 32 -0.64 -1.45 -7.52
CA ILE A 32 -2.08 -1.31 -7.21
C ILE A 32 -2.60 -2.53 -6.42
N VAL A 33 -2.21 -3.74 -6.83
CA VAL A 33 -2.61 -4.97 -6.15
C VAL A 33 -2.04 -5.01 -4.73
N LEU A 34 -0.73 -4.74 -4.59
CA LEU A 34 -0.07 -4.72 -3.29
C LEU A 34 -0.70 -3.68 -2.37
N GLU A 35 -0.97 -2.47 -2.86
CA GLU A 35 -1.64 -1.42 -2.10
C GLU A 35 -3.01 -1.84 -1.58
N THR A 36 -3.81 -2.50 -2.43
CA THR A 36 -5.13 -3.00 -2.01
C THR A 36 -4.99 -4.00 -0.86
N ILE A 37 -3.98 -4.87 -0.94
CA ILE A 37 -3.68 -5.82 0.14
C ILE A 37 -3.24 -5.09 1.41
N VAL A 38 -2.41 -4.04 1.32
CA VAL A 38 -2.00 -3.23 2.48
C VAL A 38 -3.20 -2.62 3.16
N VAL A 39 -4.10 -2.00 2.40
CA VAL A 39 -5.26 -1.31 2.96
C VAL A 39 -6.15 -2.28 3.73
N LEU A 40 -6.31 -3.52 3.23
CA LEU A 40 -7.05 -4.57 3.93
C LEU A 40 -6.34 -5.02 5.21
N ILE A 41 -5.02 -5.21 5.17
CA ILE A 41 -4.23 -5.62 6.33
C ILE A 41 -4.23 -4.52 7.41
N GLU A 42 -4.01 -3.27 7.04
CA GLU A 42 -4.06 -2.13 7.96
C GLU A 42 -5.45 -1.96 8.56
N ALA A 43 -6.51 -2.07 7.75
CA ALA A 43 -7.88 -2.03 8.26
C ALA A 43 -8.16 -3.17 9.26
N TYR A 44 -7.63 -4.37 9.01
CA TYR A 44 -7.73 -5.49 9.94
C TYR A 44 -6.95 -5.24 11.23
N ILE A 45 -5.73 -4.71 11.14
CA ILE A 45 -4.92 -4.33 12.30
C ILE A 45 -5.62 -3.24 13.12
N TYR A 46 -6.16 -2.19 12.49
CA TYR A 46 -6.91 -1.14 13.19
C TYR A 46 -8.18 -1.67 13.85
N ASN A 47 -8.87 -2.63 13.23
CA ASN A 47 -10.00 -3.29 13.86
C ASN A 47 -9.55 -4.08 15.11
N LYS A 48 -8.43 -4.80 15.04
CA LYS A 48 -7.90 -5.62 16.13
C LYS A 48 -7.25 -4.81 17.28
N LEU A 49 -6.52 -3.74 16.97
CA LEU A 49 -5.75 -2.97 17.95
C LEU A 49 -6.53 -1.79 18.54
N CYS A 50 -7.37 -1.14 17.73
CA CYS A 50 -8.05 0.10 18.12
C CYS A 50 -9.56 -0.08 18.30
N ASP A 51 -10.09 -1.31 18.19
CA ASP A 51 -11.52 -1.63 18.26
C ASP A 51 -12.37 -0.81 17.27
N PHE A 52 -11.76 -0.39 16.16
CA PHE A 52 -12.44 0.42 15.16
C PHE A 52 -13.39 -0.45 14.33
N LYS A 53 -14.61 0.07 14.09
CA LYS A 53 -15.54 -0.55 13.14
C LYS A 53 -14.88 -0.66 11.76
N ILE A 54 -14.96 -1.85 11.14
CA ILE A 54 -14.38 -2.17 9.82
C ILE A 54 -14.54 -1.03 8.77
N PRO A 55 -15.72 -0.40 8.58
CA PRO A 55 -15.85 0.68 7.60
C PRO A 55 -15.00 1.92 7.94
N LYS A 56 -14.83 2.23 9.23
CA LYS A 56 -13.99 3.37 9.68
C LYS A 56 -12.51 3.03 9.53
N ALA A 57 -12.12 1.79 9.83
CA ALA A 57 -10.76 1.31 9.67
C ALA A 57 -10.32 1.32 8.19
N LEU A 58 -11.20 0.86 7.29
CA LEU A 58 -10.99 0.93 5.83
C LEU A 58 -10.84 2.37 5.33
N LEU A 59 -11.70 3.29 5.79
CA LEU A 59 -11.68 4.69 5.35
C LEU A 59 -10.38 5.38 5.80
N ILE A 60 -9.92 5.12 7.03
CA ILE A 60 -8.66 5.66 7.56
C ILE A 60 -7.46 5.12 6.77
N SER A 61 -7.38 3.80 6.59
CA SER A 61 -6.28 3.20 5.83
C SER A 61 -6.28 3.64 4.36
N PHE A 62 -7.45 3.70 3.71
CA PHE A 62 -7.58 4.21 2.35
C PHE A 62 -7.16 5.68 2.24
N SER A 63 -7.53 6.52 3.21
CA SER A 63 -7.13 7.93 3.26
C SER A 63 -5.61 8.08 3.42
N LEU A 64 -5.01 7.33 4.34
CA LEU A 64 -3.56 7.34 4.57
C LEU A 64 -2.78 6.83 3.35
N ASN A 65 -3.28 5.77 2.71
CA ASN A 65 -2.67 5.23 1.49
C ASN A 65 -2.80 6.23 0.31
N SER A 66 -3.95 6.90 0.17
CA SER A 66 -4.15 7.93 -0.85
C SER A 66 -3.28 9.16 -0.65
N ILE A 67 -3.08 9.60 0.60
CA ILE A 67 -2.15 10.69 0.93
C ILE A 67 -0.71 10.26 0.62
N SER A 68 -0.35 9.02 0.93
CA SER A 68 0.96 8.45 0.59
C SER A 68 1.18 8.35 -0.93
N TYR A 69 0.13 8.07 -1.70
CA TYR A 69 0.13 8.13 -3.17
C TYR A 69 0.44 9.53 -3.68
N LEU A 70 -0.29 10.54 -3.19
CA LEU A 70 -0.10 11.93 -3.58
C LEU A 70 1.30 12.44 -3.19
N CYS A 71 1.77 12.18 -1.96
CA CYS A 71 3.13 12.51 -1.54
C CYS A 71 4.18 11.81 -2.42
N GLY A 72 3.97 10.53 -2.73
CA GLY A 72 4.85 9.77 -3.60
C GLY A 72 4.90 10.26 -5.04
N LEU A 73 3.86 10.97 -5.50
CA LEU A 73 3.80 11.60 -6.81
C LEU A 73 4.48 12.97 -6.80
N ILE A 74 4.30 13.75 -5.72
CA ILE A 74 4.95 15.06 -5.54
C ILE A 74 6.47 14.94 -5.38
N ILE A 75 6.97 13.91 -4.68
CA ILE A 75 8.42 13.74 -4.45
C ILE A 75 9.15 13.24 -5.69
N TYR A 76 8.48 12.50 -6.56
CA TYR A 76 9.08 11.87 -7.74
C TYR A 76 8.92 12.70 -9.03
N ASN A 77 8.05 13.71 -9.01
CA ASN A 77 7.82 14.64 -10.11
C ASN A 77 8.62 15.92 -9.92
#